data_AF-A0A3C0DLS3-F1
#
_entry.id   AF-A0A3C0DLS3-F1
#
_cell.length_a   1.000
_cell.length_b   1.000
_cell.length_c   1.000
_cell.angle_alpha   90.00
_cell.angle_beta   90.00
_cell.angle_gamma   90.00
#
_symmetry.space_group_name_H-M   'P 1'
#
loop_
_entity.id
_entity.type
_entity.pdbx_description
1 polymer ?
#
loop_
_entity_poly.entity_id
_entity_poly.type
_entity_poly.pdbx_seq_one_letter_code
_entity_poly.pdbx_strand_id
1 'polypeptide(L)'
;MPEANNFDALKIGLASPERIRGWSSGEVKKPETINYRTLRPEREGLFCEKTFGPQRDWECHCGKYKRIRYKGIICDRCGVEVTRSKVRRERLGHIELAAPVSHIWYFKGIPSRMGLLLDMSPRALEKILYFASYVVIDPGETPLSKKQLLTENEYREARERYGQVFKAKMGAEAVKNLLEEIDLEQYSVDLRKEVKEVTGQRRIRAIRRLEVVEAFRKSGNRPEWMIMDVIPVIPPDLRPMVQLDGGRFATSDLNDLYRRVINRNNRLKRLQELGAPDIIVRNEKRMLQEAVDALIDNGRRGRPVTGPGNRPLKSLSDMLKGKQGRFRQNLLGKRVDYSGRSVIVVGPELKLHQCGLPKEMALELFKPFVMKQLVDRGLVHNIKSAKRMVERARTEVWDVLEDVIKDHPVLLNRAPTLHRLGIQAFEPVLVEGRAIQIHPLVCSAYNADFDGDQMAVHV
;
A
#
# COMPACT_ATOMS: atom_id res chain seq x y z
N MET A 1 10.19 12.93 15.84
CA MET A 1 10.74 11.99 14.84
C MET A 1 11.83 12.69 14.05
N PRO A 2 13.08 12.64 14.54
CA PRO A 2 14.28 12.94 13.74
C PRO A 2 14.97 11.68 13.17
N GLU A 3 14.64 10.48 13.67
CA GLU A 3 15.41 9.25 13.37
C GLU A 3 15.06 8.54 12.05
N ALA A 4 14.01 8.97 11.33
CA ALA A 4 13.60 8.32 10.08
C ALA A 4 14.40 8.76 8.83
N ASN A 5 15.30 9.73 8.96
CA ASN A 5 15.96 10.37 7.81
C ASN A 5 17.42 9.96 7.58
N ASN A 6 18.01 9.09 8.40
CA ASN A 6 19.37 8.58 8.18
C ASN A 6 19.38 7.05 8.13
N PHE A 7 19.24 6.51 6.92
CA PHE A 7 19.54 5.11 6.64
C PHE A 7 20.26 5.02 5.29
N ASP A 8 21.34 4.22 5.24
CA ASP A 8 22.14 4.07 4.01
C ASP A 8 21.59 2.96 3.10
N ALA A 9 20.81 2.04 3.66
CA ALA A 9 20.28 0.88 2.95
C ALA A 9 18.86 0.52 3.37
N LEU A 10 18.08 0.00 2.42
CA LEU A 10 16.77 -0.59 2.65
C LEU A 10 16.86 -2.10 2.46
N LYS A 11 16.34 -2.85 3.43
CA LYS A 11 16.24 -4.32 3.37
C LYS A 11 14.78 -4.75 3.34
N ILE A 12 14.48 -5.73 2.50
CA ILE A 12 13.18 -6.42 2.47
C ILE A 12 13.37 -7.87 2.94
N GLY A 13 12.39 -8.40 3.69
CA GLY A 13 12.39 -9.76 4.20
C GLY A 13 10.97 -10.24 4.47
N LEU A 14 10.83 -11.53 4.80
CA LEU A 14 9.54 -12.07 5.23
C LEU A 14 9.22 -11.60 6.65
N ALA A 15 7.94 -11.39 6.92
CA ALA A 15 7.46 -11.03 8.24
C ALA A 15 6.97 -12.29 8.97
N SER A 16 7.58 -12.60 10.11
CA SER A 16 7.08 -13.65 10.99
C SER A 16 5.76 -13.21 11.65
N PRO A 17 4.89 -14.16 12.09
CA PRO A 17 3.69 -13.83 12.85
C PRO A 17 3.98 -12.98 14.09
N GLU A 18 5.07 -13.27 14.82
CA GLU A 18 5.49 -12.49 15.99
C GLU A 18 5.84 -11.05 15.61
N ARG A 19 6.54 -10.85 14.48
CA ARG A 19 6.90 -9.53 13.99
C ARG A 19 5.67 -8.72 13.59
N ILE A 20 4.66 -9.37 12.98
CA ILE A 20 3.38 -8.73 12.65
C ILE A 20 2.64 -8.29 13.92
N ARG A 21 2.61 -9.14 14.96
CA ARG A 21 2.03 -8.77 16.26
C ARG A 21 2.80 -7.63 16.92
N GLY A 22 4.14 -7.62 16.81
CA GLY A 22 5.00 -6.56 17.33
C GLY A 22 4.81 -5.20 16.66
N TRP A 23 4.42 -5.16 15.38
CA TRP A 23 4.03 -3.91 14.70
C TRP A 23 2.66 -3.40 15.09
N SER A 24 1.81 -4.28 15.63
CA SER A 24 0.42 -3.95 15.88
C SER A 24 0.23 -3.20 17.18
N SER A 25 -0.61 -2.17 17.14
CA SER A 25 -1.09 -1.44 18.31
C SER A 25 -2.38 -2.04 18.90
N GLY A 26 -2.92 -3.12 18.32
CA GLY A 26 -4.11 -3.80 18.81
C GLY A 26 -4.82 -4.67 17.77
N GLU A 27 -5.61 -5.63 18.25
CA GLU A 27 -6.40 -6.54 17.42
C GLU A 27 -7.70 -5.87 16.95
N VAL A 28 -8.06 -6.09 15.67
CA VAL A 28 -9.36 -5.71 15.11
C VAL A 28 -10.26 -6.95 15.09
N LYS A 29 -11.26 -6.96 15.96
CA LYS A 29 -12.17 -8.10 16.13
C LYS A 29 -13.44 -7.96 15.32
N LYS A 30 -13.94 -6.75 15.15
CA LYS A 30 -15.25 -6.52 14.55
C LYS A 30 -15.18 -5.82 13.20
N PRO A 31 -16.10 -6.13 12.27
CA PRO A 31 -16.09 -5.58 10.91
C PRO A 31 -16.62 -4.14 10.84
N GLU A 32 -17.21 -3.60 11.91
CA GLU A 32 -17.83 -2.29 11.89
C GLU A 32 -16.78 -1.18 11.74
N THR A 33 -17.20 -0.08 11.11
CA THR A 33 -16.33 1.07 10.82
C THR A 33 -16.67 2.23 11.75
N ILE A 34 -17.79 2.89 11.48
CA ILE A 34 -18.31 4.03 12.22
C ILE A 34 -19.77 3.79 12.58
N ASN A 35 -20.20 4.38 13.68
CA ASN A 35 -21.58 4.36 14.10
C ASN A 35 -22.41 5.29 13.19
N TYR A 36 -23.51 4.78 12.63
CA TYR A 36 -24.34 5.54 11.69
C TYR A 36 -25.05 6.75 12.31
N ARG A 37 -25.29 6.77 13.63
CA ARG A 37 -25.96 7.90 14.32
C ARG A 37 -24.96 8.95 14.78
N THR A 38 -23.88 8.51 15.43
CA THR A 38 -22.92 9.42 16.07
C THR A 38 -21.76 9.80 15.16
N LEU A 39 -21.59 9.10 14.03
CA LEU A 39 -20.46 9.23 13.10
C LEU A 39 -19.09 8.99 13.76
N ARG A 40 -19.08 8.39 14.95
CA ARG A 40 -17.86 8.08 15.70
C ARG A 40 -17.38 6.67 15.38
N PRO A 41 -16.05 6.41 15.45
CA PRO A 41 -15.51 5.07 15.25
C PRO A 41 -16.04 4.05 16.27
N GLU A 42 -16.35 2.85 15.79
CA GLU A 42 -16.80 1.75 16.64
C GLU A 42 -15.64 1.13 17.45
N ARG A 43 -15.96 0.60 18.63
CA ARG A 43 -14.98 -0.10 19.49
C ARG A 43 -14.59 -1.43 18.87
N GLU A 44 -13.28 -1.73 18.84
CA GLU A 44 -12.70 -2.94 18.22
C GLU A 44 -12.96 -3.09 16.72
N GLY A 45 -13.50 -2.05 16.07
CA GLY A 45 -13.75 -2.00 14.64
C GLY A 45 -12.55 -1.52 13.83
N LEU A 46 -12.73 -1.43 12.52
CA LEU A 46 -11.69 -1.04 11.56
C LEU A 46 -11.16 0.38 11.72
N PHE A 47 -11.87 1.26 12.44
CA PHE A 47 -11.45 2.65 12.67
C PHE A 47 -11.19 2.95 14.16
N CYS A 48 -11.17 1.91 15.02
CA CYS A 48 -11.12 2.03 16.47
C CYS A 48 -10.00 2.97 16.96
N GLU A 49 -10.37 3.97 17.75
CA GLU A 49 -9.42 4.95 18.28
C GLU A 49 -8.45 4.35 19.31
N LYS A 50 -8.85 3.27 20.01
CA LYS A 50 -7.96 2.58 20.95
C LYS A 50 -6.76 1.98 20.22
N THR A 51 -7.00 1.32 19.08
CA THR A 51 -5.96 0.65 18.28
C THR A 51 -5.15 1.66 17.46
N PHE A 52 -5.83 2.56 16.74
CA PHE A 52 -5.15 3.41 15.75
C PHE A 52 -4.78 4.80 16.28
N GLY A 53 -5.30 5.21 17.44
CA GLY A 53 -5.09 6.54 18.02
C GLY A 53 -6.30 7.49 17.85
N PRO A 54 -6.25 8.68 18.47
CA PRO A 54 -7.39 9.58 18.58
C PRO A 54 -7.74 10.29 17.26
N GLN A 55 -9.03 10.56 17.03
CA GLN A 55 -9.48 11.28 15.82
C GLN A 55 -9.13 12.78 15.85
N ARG A 56 -9.03 13.35 17.06
CA ARG A 56 -8.70 14.77 17.28
C ARG A 56 -7.41 14.90 18.07
N ASP A 57 -6.66 15.97 17.82
CA ASP A 57 -5.41 16.21 18.53
C ASP A 57 -5.64 16.45 20.02
N TRP A 58 -4.90 15.71 20.85
CA TRP A 58 -4.91 15.86 22.31
C TRP A 58 -6.30 15.67 22.96
N GLU A 59 -7.18 14.88 22.35
CA GLU A 59 -8.51 14.57 22.87
C GLU A 59 -8.78 13.07 22.79
N CYS A 60 -9.21 12.46 23.90
CA CYS A 60 -9.65 11.07 23.91
C CYS A 60 -11.09 10.94 23.38
N HIS A 61 -11.47 9.75 22.88
CA HIS A 61 -12.79 9.47 22.32
C HIS A 61 -13.98 9.91 23.19
N CYS A 62 -13.93 9.67 24.51
CA CYS A 62 -15.03 10.01 25.42
C CYS A 62 -15.03 11.49 25.86
N GLY A 63 -13.97 12.24 25.58
CA GLY A 63 -13.82 13.63 25.98
C GLY A 63 -13.49 13.87 27.46
N LYS A 64 -13.21 12.83 28.26
CA LYS A 64 -12.75 12.95 29.67
C LYS A 64 -11.43 13.74 29.76
N TYR A 65 -10.45 13.32 28.95
CA TYR A 65 -9.15 13.98 28.85
C TYR A 65 -9.10 14.80 27.55
N LYS A 66 -8.85 16.11 27.69
CA LYS A 66 -8.74 17.09 26.61
C LYS A 66 -7.58 18.04 26.86
N ARG A 67 -7.00 18.55 25.77
CA ARG A 67 -5.85 19.48 25.73
C ARG A 67 -4.51 18.79 25.99
N ILE A 68 -3.44 19.50 25.62
CA ILE A 68 -2.06 19.00 25.64
C ILE A 68 -1.54 18.58 27.02
N ARG A 69 -2.15 19.06 28.12
CA ARG A 69 -1.75 18.74 29.49
C ARG A 69 -1.82 17.25 29.83
N TYR A 70 -2.68 16.48 29.14
CA TYR A 70 -2.83 15.04 29.35
C TYR A 70 -2.06 14.20 28.33
N LYS A 71 -1.06 14.79 27.67
CA LYS A 71 -0.22 14.10 26.67
C LYS A 71 0.31 12.78 27.23
N GLY A 72 0.10 11.69 26.47
CA GLY A 72 0.60 10.35 26.79
C GLY A 72 -0.25 9.57 27.81
N ILE A 73 -1.29 10.18 28.38
CA ILE A 73 -2.21 9.47 29.28
C ILE A 73 -3.17 8.61 28.47
N ILE A 74 -3.31 7.34 28.88
CA ILE A 74 -4.32 6.42 28.35
C ILE A 74 -5.60 6.60 29.16
N CYS A 75 -6.72 6.83 28.48
CA CYS A 75 -7.98 7.10 29.16
C CYS A 75 -8.60 5.85 29.81
N ASP A 76 -8.85 5.86 31.11
CA ASP A 76 -9.47 4.73 31.85
C ASP A 76 -10.85 4.32 31.30
N ARG A 77 -11.62 5.25 30.74
CA ARG A 77 -13.00 5.00 30.28
C ARG A 77 -13.08 4.44 28.86
N CYS A 78 -12.15 4.82 27.98
CA CYS A 78 -12.20 4.46 26.55
C CYS A 78 -10.95 3.75 26.03
N GLY A 79 -9.87 3.69 26.82
CA GLY A 79 -8.59 3.11 26.45
C GLY A 79 -7.82 3.88 25.37
N VAL A 80 -8.29 5.06 24.97
CA VAL A 80 -7.63 5.87 23.93
C VAL A 80 -6.52 6.70 24.56
N GLU A 81 -5.34 6.63 23.96
CA GLU A 81 -4.18 7.43 24.31
C GLU A 81 -4.34 8.87 23.79
N VAL A 82 -4.06 9.85 24.66
CA VAL A 82 -4.11 11.27 24.31
C VAL A 82 -2.80 11.67 23.60
N THR A 83 -2.84 11.67 22.27
CA THR A 83 -1.72 12.04 21.41
C THR A 83 -2.20 12.85 20.20
N ARG A 84 -1.32 13.14 19.24
CA ARG A 84 -1.70 13.78 17.96
C ARG A 84 -2.43 12.77 17.07
N SER A 85 -3.46 13.21 16.37
CA SER A 85 -4.21 12.42 15.38
C SER A 85 -3.33 11.84 14.27
N LYS A 86 -2.19 12.49 13.95
CA LYS A 86 -1.21 12.02 12.95
C LYS A 86 -0.78 10.56 13.14
N VAL A 87 -0.77 10.04 14.38
CA VAL A 87 -0.40 8.63 14.64
C VAL A 87 -1.34 7.64 13.94
N ARG A 88 -2.57 8.04 13.58
CA ARG A 88 -3.55 7.23 12.84
C ARG A 88 -3.14 6.90 11.42
N ARG A 89 -2.12 7.59 10.90
CA ARG A 89 -1.48 7.29 9.61
C ARG A 89 -0.34 6.29 9.73
N GLU A 90 0.15 6.03 10.94
CA GLU A 90 1.36 5.26 11.20
C GLU A 90 1.06 3.94 11.94
N ARG A 91 0.12 3.92 12.88
CA ARG A 91 -0.21 2.73 13.68
C ARG A 91 -0.92 1.65 12.87
N LEU A 92 -0.41 0.42 12.98
CA LEU A 92 -1.01 -0.76 12.36
C LEU A 92 -1.90 -1.52 13.36
N GLY A 93 -2.93 -2.16 12.84
CA GLY A 93 -3.72 -3.17 13.56
C GLY A 93 -3.33 -4.57 13.09
N HIS A 94 -3.89 -5.60 13.71
CA HIS A 94 -3.81 -6.96 13.17
C HIS A 94 -5.15 -7.70 13.33
N ILE A 95 -5.33 -8.76 12.57
CA ILE A 95 -6.43 -9.72 12.67
C ILE A 95 -5.81 -11.09 12.94
N GLU A 96 -6.21 -11.71 14.06
CA GLU A 96 -5.83 -13.08 14.38
C GLU A 96 -6.75 -14.06 13.64
N LEU A 97 -6.18 -14.85 12.73
CA LEU A 97 -6.95 -15.79 11.92
C LEU A 97 -7.32 -17.04 12.72
N ALA A 98 -8.53 -17.55 12.50
CA ALA A 98 -9.04 -18.77 13.13
C ALA A 98 -8.43 -20.05 12.51
N ALA A 99 -7.93 -19.96 11.29
CA ALA A 99 -7.18 -20.99 10.61
C ALA A 99 -6.07 -20.32 9.79
N PRO A 100 -4.90 -20.97 9.63
CA PRO A 100 -3.83 -20.43 8.81
C PRO A 100 -4.28 -20.30 7.35
N VAL A 101 -3.74 -19.30 6.66
CA VAL A 101 -4.09 -18.96 5.29
C VAL A 101 -2.81 -18.80 4.46
N SER A 102 -2.76 -19.42 3.29
CA SER A 102 -1.59 -19.31 2.41
C SER A 102 -1.53 -17.94 1.76
N HIS A 103 -0.34 -17.34 1.70
CA HIS A 103 -0.18 -16.05 1.05
C HIS A 103 -0.10 -16.23 -0.49
N ILE A 104 -1.07 -15.63 -1.20
CA ILE A 104 -1.29 -15.83 -2.65
C ILE A 104 -0.06 -15.63 -3.53
N TRP A 105 0.81 -14.67 -3.21
CA TRP A 105 2.01 -14.42 -4.01
C TRP A 105 3.00 -15.60 -4.05
N TYR A 106 3.10 -16.42 -3.00
CA TYR A 106 4.12 -17.47 -2.96
C TYR A 106 3.71 -18.77 -3.64
N PHE A 107 2.40 -19.05 -3.74
CA PHE A 107 1.90 -20.25 -4.41
C PHE A 107 1.43 -20.00 -5.85
N LYS A 108 0.80 -18.85 -6.16
CA LYS A 108 0.43 -18.42 -7.53
C LYS A 108 1.48 -17.56 -8.23
N GLY A 109 2.60 -17.27 -7.56
CA GLY A 109 3.75 -16.62 -8.17
C GLY A 109 4.29 -17.41 -9.36
N ILE A 110 4.85 -16.73 -10.36
CA ILE A 110 5.59 -17.35 -11.45
C ILE A 110 7.05 -16.92 -11.30
N PRO A 111 7.98 -17.81 -10.88
CA PRO A 111 7.75 -19.18 -10.42
C PRO A 111 7.14 -19.28 -9.00
N SER A 112 6.45 -20.39 -8.72
CA SER A 112 5.85 -20.65 -7.39
C SER A 112 6.94 -21.08 -6.42
N ARG A 113 7.26 -20.22 -5.44
CA ARG A 113 8.32 -20.49 -4.46
C ARG A 113 7.95 -21.66 -3.55
N MET A 114 6.68 -21.73 -3.15
CA MET A 114 6.14 -22.84 -2.37
C MET A 114 6.13 -24.15 -3.17
N GLY A 115 5.78 -24.10 -4.46
CA GLY A 115 5.82 -25.26 -5.34
C GLY A 115 7.23 -25.81 -5.55
N LEU A 116 8.22 -24.92 -5.71
CA LEU A 116 9.62 -25.32 -5.84
C LEU A 116 10.15 -25.96 -4.55
N LEU A 117 9.86 -25.39 -3.38
CA LEU A 117 10.30 -25.95 -2.09
C LEU A 117 9.72 -27.35 -1.85
N LEU A 118 8.42 -27.52 -2.09
CA LEU A 118 7.74 -28.79 -1.86
C LEU A 118 7.92 -29.81 -2.99
N ASP A 119 8.51 -29.40 -4.13
CA ASP A 119 8.56 -30.16 -5.39
C ASP A 119 7.18 -30.59 -5.90
N MET A 120 6.22 -29.67 -5.81
CA MET A 120 4.83 -29.87 -6.24
C MET A 120 4.46 -28.88 -7.33
N SER A 121 3.58 -29.28 -8.24
CA SER A 121 3.04 -28.36 -9.24
C SER A 121 2.15 -27.30 -8.57
N PRO A 122 2.07 -26.07 -9.11
CA PRO A 122 1.18 -25.04 -8.58
C PRO A 122 -0.30 -25.48 -8.55
N ARG A 123 -0.73 -26.28 -9.54
CA ARG A 123 -2.07 -26.87 -9.60
C ARG A 123 -2.33 -27.87 -8.46
N ALA A 124 -1.32 -28.67 -8.10
CA ALA A 124 -1.41 -29.58 -6.95
C ALA A 124 -1.59 -28.80 -5.65
N LEU A 125 -0.78 -27.76 -5.42
CA LEU A 125 -0.92 -26.90 -4.25
C LEU A 125 -2.28 -26.20 -4.21
N GLU A 126 -2.79 -25.72 -5.35
CA GLU A 126 -4.11 -25.11 -5.45
C GLU A 126 -5.23 -26.07 -5.00
N LYS A 127 -5.17 -27.34 -5.43
CA LYS A 127 -6.14 -28.37 -4.99
C LYS A 127 -6.12 -28.60 -3.48
N ILE A 128 -4.92 -28.61 -2.87
CA ILE A 128 -4.78 -28.80 -1.41
C ILE A 128 -5.33 -27.57 -0.66
N LEU A 129 -4.90 -26.36 -1.06
CA LEU A 129 -5.23 -25.11 -0.38
C LEU A 129 -6.73 -24.78 -0.41
N TYR A 130 -7.42 -25.09 -1.51
CA TYR A 130 -8.87 -24.89 -1.64
C TYR A 130 -9.71 -26.13 -1.28
N PHE A 131 -9.16 -27.05 -0.48
CA PHE A 131 -9.89 -28.18 0.10
C PHE A 131 -10.49 -29.16 -0.93
N ALA A 132 -9.86 -29.30 -2.11
CA ALA A 132 -10.30 -30.23 -3.14
C ALA A 132 -9.59 -31.60 -3.07
N SER A 133 -8.41 -31.68 -2.44
CA SER A 133 -7.67 -32.94 -2.28
C SER A 133 -6.90 -32.93 -0.96
N TYR A 134 -6.68 -34.12 -0.41
CA TYR A 134 -5.80 -34.34 0.72
C TYR A 134 -4.36 -34.50 0.24
N VAL A 135 -3.41 -34.20 1.12
CA VAL A 135 -2.00 -34.51 0.94
C VAL A 135 -1.53 -35.38 2.10
N VAL A 136 -0.81 -36.46 1.77
CA VAL A 136 -0.18 -37.33 2.76
C VAL A 136 1.00 -36.59 3.39
N ILE A 137 0.91 -36.32 4.69
CA ILE A 137 1.98 -35.71 5.49
C ILE A 137 2.92 -36.80 5.98
N ASP A 138 2.34 -37.85 6.55
CA ASP A 138 3.07 -38.99 7.08
C ASP A 138 2.45 -40.28 6.53
N PRO A 139 3.18 -41.04 5.69
CA PRO A 139 2.69 -42.30 5.15
C PRO A 139 2.66 -43.44 6.18
N GLY A 140 3.39 -43.34 7.29
CA GLY A 140 3.53 -44.46 8.24
C GLY A 140 4.03 -45.74 7.55
N GLU A 141 3.48 -46.89 7.93
CA GLU A 141 3.78 -48.22 7.34
C GLU A 141 2.93 -48.55 6.10
N THR A 142 2.20 -47.58 5.56
CA THR A 142 1.33 -47.80 4.40
C THR A 142 2.10 -47.70 3.08
N PRO A 143 1.59 -48.26 1.96
CA PRO A 143 2.21 -48.11 0.64
C PRO A 143 2.07 -46.69 0.05
N LEU A 144 1.52 -45.73 0.80
CA LEU A 144 1.34 -44.36 0.36
C LEU A 144 2.69 -43.63 0.35
N SER A 145 2.84 -42.68 -0.57
CA SER A 145 4.04 -41.83 -0.63
C SER A 145 3.79 -40.48 0.04
N LYS A 146 4.84 -39.94 0.70
CA LYS A 146 4.78 -38.59 1.26
C LYS A 146 4.53 -37.57 0.14
N LYS A 147 3.67 -36.56 0.40
CA LYS A 147 3.21 -35.56 -0.59
C LYS A 147 2.31 -36.12 -1.70
N GLN A 148 1.89 -37.37 -1.62
CA GLN A 148 0.87 -37.92 -2.52
C GLN A 148 -0.46 -37.19 -2.32
N LEU A 149 -1.09 -36.85 -3.44
CA LEU A 149 -2.44 -36.29 -3.44
C LEU A 149 -3.45 -37.44 -3.39
N LEU A 150 -4.44 -37.32 -2.51
CA LEU A 150 -5.57 -38.22 -2.43
C LEU A 150 -6.86 -37.44 -2.69
N THR A 151 -7.69 -37.92 -3.59
CA THR A 151 -9.08 -37.46 -3.73
C THR A 151 -9.90 -37.86 -2.50
N GLU A 152 -11.10 -37.31 -2.36
CA GLU A 152 -11.95 -37.61 -1.20
C GLU A 152 -12.33 -39.11 -1.13
N ASN A 153 -12.55 -39.75 -2.28
CA ASN A 153 -12.83 -41.18 -2.37
C ASN A 153 -11.59 -42.02 -2.00
N GLU A 154 -10.44 -41.72 -2.60
CA GLU A 154 -9.18 -42.43 -2.28
C GLU A 154 -8.79 -42.27 -0.81
N TYR A 155 -9.01 -41.09 -0.23
CA TYR A 155 -8.77 -40.88 1.21
C TYR A 155 -9.71 -41.73 2.07
N ARG A 156 -11.00 -41.85 1.69
CA ARG A 156 -11.95 -42.69 2.41
C ARG A 156 -11.55 -44.17 2.33
N GLU A 157 -11.22 -44.67 1.14
CA GLU A 157 -10.75 -46.04 0.94
C GLU A 157 -9.45 -46.33 1.71
N ALA A 158 -8.48 -45.41 1.65
CA ALA A 158 -7.24 -45.56 2.40
C ALA A 158 -7.48 -45.58 3.91
N ARG A 159 -8.41 -44.76 4.41
CA ARG A 159 -8.78 -44.71 5.83
C ARG A 159 -9.56 -45.95 6.27
N GLU A 160 -10.35 -46.56 5.39
CA GLU A 160 -11.02 -47.84 5.64
C GLU A 160 -10.01 -49.01 5.69
N ARG A 161 -9.02 -49.02 4.78
CA ARG A 161 -8.00 -50.09 4.72
C ARG A 161 -6.93 -50.00 5.81
N TYR A 162 -6.41 -48.81 6.05
CA TYR A 162 -5.22 -48.59 6.89
C TYR A 162 -5.54 -47.87 8.21
N GLY A 163 -6.79 -47.52 8.47
CA GLY A 163 -7.20 -46.85 9.71
C GLY A 163 -6.49 -45.52 9.92
N GLN A 164 -5.90 -45.34 11.11
CA GLN A 164 -5.16 -44.12 11.51
C GLN A 164 -3.64 -44.24 11.34
N VAL A 165 -3.14 -45.27 10.66
CA VAL A 165 -1.69 -45.53 10.51
C VAL A 165 -0.99 -44.42 9.72
N PHE A 166 -1.69 -43.82 8.74
CA PHE A 166 -1.17 -42.70 7.96
C PHE A 166 -1.89 -41.39 8.31
N LYS A 167 -1.20 -40.26 8.13
CA LYS A 167 -1.77 -38.92 8.34
C LYS A 167 -1.85 -38.17 7.01
N ALA A 168 -3.07 -37.90 6.56
CA ALA A 168 -3.32 -36.99 5.45
C ALA A 168 -4.21 -35.82 5.90
N LYS A 169 -3.86 -34.60 5.48
CA LYS A 169 -4.62 -33.37 5.79
C LYS A 169 -4.87 -32.58 4.51
N MET A 170 -5.70 -31.54 4.60
CA MET A 170 -6.03 -30.62 3.52
C MET A 170 -5.92 -29.17 4.00
N GLY A 171 -5.93 -28.23 3.06
CA GLY A 171 -5.88 -26.80 3.34
C GLY A 171 -4.48 -26.28 3.66
N ALA A 172 -4.41 -25.02 4.07
CA ALA A 172 -3.15 -24.34 4.39
C ALA A 172 -2.43 -24.96 5.60
N GLU A 173 -3.14 -25.57 6.56
CA GLU A 173 -2.56 -26.30 7.69
C GLU A 173 -1.70 -27.48 7.22
N ALA A 174 -2.16 -28.21 6.19
CA ALA A 174 -1.41 -29.33 5.64
C ALA A 174 -0.10 -28.87 4.99
N VAL A 175 -0.19 -27.78 4.22
CA VAL A 175 0.98 -27.16 3.58
C VAL A 175 1.94 -26.58 4.60
N LYS A 176 1.44 -25.97 5.68
CA LYS A 176 2.26 -25.47 6.79
C LYS A 176 3.09 -26.57 7.44
N ASN A 177 2.47 -27.69 7.82
CA ASN A 177 3.20 -28.83 8.41
C ASN A 177 4.28 -29.36 7.46
N LEU A 178 3.97 -29.47 6.16
CA LEU A 178 4.95 -29.93 5.17
C LEU A 178 6.12 -28.95 4.98
N LEU A 179 5.93 -27.65 5.25
CA LEU A 179 6.99 -26.64 5.19
C LEU A 179 7.83 -26.63 6.47
N GLU A 180 7.21 -26.85 7.63
CA GLU A 180 7.88 -26.91 8.94
C GLU A 180 8.83 -28.12 9.05
N GLU A 181 8.51 -29.24 8.39
CA GLU A 181 9.36 -30.44 8.36
C GLU A 181 10.59 -30.32 7.45
N ILE A 182 10.73 -29.23 6.68
CA ILE A 182 11.86 -29.06 5.75
C ILE A 182 13.10 -28.59 6.52
N ASP A 183 14.07 -29.48 6.66
CA ASP A 183 15.43 -29.09 7.01
C ASP A 183 16.15 -28.49 5.79
N LEU A 184 16.31 -27.16 5.79
CA LEU A 184 16.93 -26.42 4.68
C LEU A 184 18.40 -26.79 4.47
N GLU A 185 19.11 -27.20 5.52
CA GLU A 185 20.54 -27.47 5.51
C GLU A 185 20.76 -28.81 4.81
N GLN A 186 20.07 -29.84 5.28
CA GLN A 186 20.08 -31.17 4.67
C GLN A 186 19.58 -31.11 3.22
N TYR A 187 18.48 -30.40 2.98
CA TYR A 187 17.89 -30.31 1.65
C TYR A 187 18.80 -29.60 0.63
N SER A 188 19.60 -28.61 1.07
CA SER A 188 20.63 -28.00 0.22
C SER A 188 21.72 -29.00 -0.16
N VAL A 189 22.20 -29.81 0.79
CA VAL A 189 23.22 -30.84 0.53
C VAL A 189 22.72 -31.86 -0.49
N ASP A 190 21.47 -32.32 -0.32
CA ASP A 190 20.86 -33.32 -1.20
C ASP A 190 20.66 -32.77 -2.62
N LEU A 191 20.16 -31.53 -2.75
CA LEU A 191 20.00 -30.88 -4.05
C LEU A 191 21.34 -30.63 -4.74
N ARG A 192 22.42 -30.32 -4.00
CA ARG A 192 23.76 -30.18 -4.60
C ARG A 192 24.29 -31.51 -5.16
N LYS A 193 23.96 -32.64 -4.53
CA LYS A 193 24.26 -33.98 -5.07
C LYS A 193 23.42 -34.25 -6.31
N GLU A 194 22.11 -34.02 -6.26
CA GLU A 194 21.20 -34.23 -7.40
C GLU A 194 21.63 -33.41 -8.63
N VAL A 195 22.08 -32.17 -8.44
CA VAL A 195 22.55 -31.31 -9.56
C VAL A 195 23.83 -31.83 -10.22
N LYS A 196 24.66 -32.62 -9.51
CA LYS A 196 25.87 -33.25 -10.07
C LYS A 196 25.55 -34.54 -10.83
N GLU A 197 24.61 -35.33 -10.31
CA GLU A 197 24.27 -36.65 -10.86
C GLU A 197 23.34 -36.55 -12.08
N VAL A 198 22.42 -35.59 -12.06
CA VAL A 198 21.34 -35.51 -13.05
C VAL A 198 21.68 -34.55 -14.18
N THR A 199 21.27 -34.88 -15.41
CA THR A 199 21.42 -34.04 -16.61
C THR A 199 20.07 -33.58 -17.18
N GLY A 200 20.09 -32.64 -18.12
CA GLY A 200 18.89 -32.18 -18.84
C GLY A 200 17.89 -31.36 -18.00
N GLN A 201 16.60 -31.55 -18.24
CA GLN A 201 15.51 -30.78 -17.62
C GLN A 201 15.43 -30.95 -16.10
N ARG A 202 15.72 -32.16 -15.60
CA ARG A 202 15.68 -32.46 -14.17
C ARG A 202 16.81 -31.72 -13.43
N ARG A 203 17.98 -31.56 -14.05
CA ARG A 203 19.07 -30.69 -13.55
C ARG A 203 18.62 -29.23 -13.44
N ILE A 204 17.98 -28.69 -14.48
CA ILE A 204 17.48 -27.30 -14.48
C ILE A 204 16.47 -27.08 -13.35
N ARG A 205 15.57 -28.05 -13.11
CA ARG A 205 14.61 -27.98 -12.01
C ARG A 205 15.31 -28.02 -10.65
N ALA A 206 16.27 -28.93 -10.45
CA ALA A 206 17.04 -29.04 -9.23
C ALA A 206 17.84 -27.76 -8.93
N ILE A 207 18.44 -27.13 -9.95
CA ILE A 207 19.11 -25.82 -9.81
C ILE A 207 18.14 -24.75 -9.31
N ARG A 208 16.96 -24.61 -9.93
CA ARG A 208 15.94 -23.63 -9.51
C ARG A 208 15.44 -23.88 -8.09
N ARG A 209 15.36 -25.14 -7.65
CA ARG A 209 15.01 -25.51 -6.27
C ARG A 209 16.12 -25.11 -5.31
N LEU A 210 17.37 -25.46 -5.64
CA LEU A 210 18.56 -25.13 -4.85
C LEU A 210 18.70 -23.61 -4.67
N GLU A 211 18.46 -22.81 -5.70
CA GLU A 211 18.44 -21.34 -5.62
C GLU A 211 17.46 -20.82 -4.56
N VAL A 212 16.26 -21.40 -4.50
CA VAL A 212 15.25 -20.99 -3.50
C VAL A 212 15.68 -21.42 -2.10
N VAL A 213 16.16 -22.65 -1.92
CA VAL A 213 16.62 -23.17 -0.63
C VAL A 213 17.79 -22.33 -0.10
N GLU A 214 18.79 -22.04 -0.93
CA GLU A 214 19.93 -21.19 -0.58
C GLU A 214 19.49 -19.76 -0.23
N ALA A 215 18.49 -19.21 -0.91
CA ALA A 215 17.94 -17.90 -0.58
C ALA A 215 17.27 -17.89 0.82
N PHE A 216 16.53 -18.95 1.19
CA PHE A 216 15.97 -19.08 2.54
C PHE A 216 17.08 -19.21 3.61
N ARG A 217 18.06 -20.07 3.37
CA ARG A 217 19.23 -20.24 4.27
C ARG A 217 19.97 -18.93 4.53
N LYS A 218 20.33 -18.21 3.46
CA LYS A 218 21.07 -16.93 3.55
C LYS A 218 20.25 -15.82 4.20
N SER A 219 18.93 -15.83 4.04
CA SER A 219 18.07 -14.78 4.58
C SER A 219 17.65 -15.00 6.03
N GLY A 220 17.82 -16.23 6.56
CA GLY A 220 17.37 -16.62 7.89
C GLY A 220 15.83 -16.67 8.03
N ASN A 221 15.11 -16.58 6.91
CA ASN A 221 13.65 -16.69 6.92
C ASN A 221 13.26 -18.16 7.02
N ARG A 222 12.14 -18.42 7.69
CA ARG A 222 11.58 -19.77 7.73
C ARG A 222 10.52 -20.00 6.63
N PRO A 223 10.49 -21.17 5.97
CA PRO A 223 9.56 -21.45 4.87
C PRO A 223 8.08 -21.34 5.27
N GLU A 224 7.74 -21.74 6.49
CA GLU A 224 6.38 -21.72 7.02
C GLU A 224 5.78 -20.31 7.15
N TRP A 225 6.61 -19.26 7.18
CA TRP A 225 6.14 -17.86 7.20
C TRP A 225 5.42 -17.44 5.91
N MET A 226 5.47 -18.25 4.84
CA MET A 226 4.62 -18.05 3.66
C MET A 226 3.14 -18.38 3.94
N ILE A 227 2.84 -19.07 5.03
CA ILE A 227 1.50 -19.31 5.55
C ILE A 227 1.26 -18.33 6.69
N MET A 228 0.22 -17.51 6.57
CA MET A 228 -0.10 -16.46 7.53
C MET A 228 -1.06 -16.98 8.60
N ASP A 229 -0.68 -16.81 9.86
CA ASP A 229 -1.59 -16.95 11.01
C ASP A 229 -2.22 -15.60 11.40
N VAL A 230 -1.55 -14.50 11.04
CA VAL A 230 -1.94 -13.13 11.41
C VAL A 230 -1.86 -12.23 10.19
N ILE A 231 -2.86 -11.37 10.01
CA ILE A 231 -2.88 -10.38 8.92
C ILE A 231 -2.76 -8.97 9.50
N PRO A 232 -1.79 -8.16 9.05
CA PRO A 232 -1.74 -6.75 9.42
C PRO A 232 -2.87 -5.95 8.77
N VAL A 233 -3.44 -5.02 9.54
CA VAL A 233 -4.45 -4.07 9.08
C VAL A 233 -3.78 -2.71 8.88
N ILE A 234 -3.83 -2.18 7.66
CA ILE A 234 -3.24 -0.88 7.37
C ILE A 234 -3.95 0.25 8.15
N PRO A 235 -3.24 1.37 8.41
CA PRO A 235 -3.77 2.48 9.19
C PRO A 235 -5.01 3.10 8.51
N PRO A 236 -6.02 3.55 9.28
CA PRO A 236 -7.30 4.03 8.75
C PRO A 236 -7.15 5.24 7.82
N ASP A 237 -6.17 6.12 8.06
CA ASP A 237 -5.96 7.31 7.22
C ASP A 237 -5.42 6.97 5.82
N LEU A 238 -4.88 5.75 5.63
CA LEU A 238 -4.50 5.23 4.32
C LEU A 238 -5.68 4.57 3.57
N ARG A 239 -6.81 4.36 4.25
CA ARG A 239 -8.07 3.79 3.72
C ARG A 239 -9.28 4.61 4.22
N PRO A 240 -9.33 5.92 3.92
CA PRO A 240 -10.28 6.82 4.55
C PRO A 240 -11.73 6.50 4.19
N MET A 241 -12.62 6.92 5.09
CA MET A 241 -14.05 7.00 4.86
C MET A 241 -14.43 8.47 4.99
N VAL A 242 -14.75 9.11 3.86
CA VAL A 242 -15.01 10.55 3.80
C VAL A 242 -16.49 10.76 3.61
N GLN A 243 -17.07 11.61 4.46
CA GLN A 243 -18.45 12.05 4.29
C GLN A 243 -18.53 13.03 3.13
N LEU A 244 -19.43 12.75 2.19
CA LEU A 244 -19.78 13.63 1.09
C LEU A 244 -21.05 14.41 1.43
N ASP A 245 -21.34 15.44 0.65
CA ASP A 245 -22.58 16.19 0.74
C ASP A 245 -23.80 15.26 0.57
N GLY A 246 -24.88 15.55 1.31
CA GLY A 246 -26.07 14.72 1.33
C GLY A 246 -25.96 13.44 2.16
N GLY A 247 -25.02 13.36 3.10
CA GLY A 247 -24.92 12.26 4.07
C GLY A 247 -24.39 10.94 3.49
N ARG A 248 -23.86 10.96 2.26
CA ARG A 248 -23.23 9.80 1.63
C ARG A 248 -21.79 9.62 2.13
N PHE A 249 -21.28 8.41 2.05
CA PHE A 249 -19.88 8.11 2.40
C PHE A 249 -19.12 7.57 1.20
N ALA A 250 -18.00 8.21 0.87
CA ALA A 250 -16.99 7.64 0.00
C ALA A 250 -16.08 6.72 0.82
N THR A 251 -16.06 5.43 0.49
CA THR A 251 -15.28 4.43 1.22
C THR A 251 -14.19 3.86 0.31
N SER A 252 -13.02 3.56 0.89
CA SER A 252 -11.98 2.81 0.18
C SER A 252 -12.40 1.34 0.00
N ASP A 253 -12.19 0.79 -1.20
CA ASP A 253 -12.41 -0.63 -1.54
C ASP A 253 -11.75 -1.60 -0.54
N LEU A 254 -10.60 -1.21 0.05
CA LEU A 254 -9.91 -2.01 1.06
C LEU A 254 -10.74 -2.26 2.31
N ASN A 255 -11.57 -1.30 2.73
CA ASN A 255 -12.42 -1.48 3.90
C ASN A 255 -13.42 -2.61 3.66
N ASP A 256 -13.98 -2.73 2.46
CA ASP A 256 -14.90 -3.84 2.12
C ASP A 256 -14.19 -5.19 2.07
N LEU A 257 -12.95 -5.23 1.56
CA LEU A 257 -12.12 -6.45 1.57
C LEU A 257 -11.77 -6.87 3.01
N TYR A 258 -11.36 -5.95 3.87
CA TYR A 258 -11.12 -6.23 5.29
C TYR A 258 -12.38 -6.71 6.00
N ARG A 259 -13.53 -6.07 5.76
CA ARG A 259 -14.82 -6.49 6.34
C ARG A 259 -15.17 -7.92 5.95
N ARG A 260 -14.96 -8.30 4.69
CA ARG A 260 -15.17 -9.69 4.23
C ARG A 260 -14.27 -10.66 4.98
N VAL A 261 -12.99 -10.36 5.14
CA VAL A 261 -12.04 -11.21 5.90
C VAL A 261 -12.48 -11.37 7.35
N ILE A 262 -12.77 -10.26 8.05
CA ILE A 262 -13.19 -10.29 9.46
C ILE A 262 -14.49 -11.07 9.64
N ASN A 263 -15.48 -10.87 8.77
CA ASN A 263 -16.75 -11.57 8.82
C ASN A 263 -16.58 -13.09 8.66
N ARG A 264 -15.76 -13.52 7.69
CA ARG A 264 -15.46 -14.94 7.46
C ARG A 264 -14.67 -15.54 8.62
N ASN A 265 -13.70 -14.80 9.14
CA ASN A 265 -12.91 -15.23 10.29
C ASN A 265 -13.76 -15.44 11.54
N ASN A 266 -14.63 -14.46 11.87
CA ASN A 266 -15.51 -14.54 13.03
C ASN A 266 -16.55 -15.65 12.88
N ARG A 267 -17.07 -15.86 11.66
CA ARG A 267 -17.98 -16.97 11.37
C ARG A 267 -17.28 -18.32 11.56
N LEU A 268 -16.04 -18.46 11.10
CA LEU A 268 -15.25 -19.67 11.29
C LEU A 268 -14.99 -19.96 12.77
N LYS A 269 -14.60 -18.96 13.58
CA LYS A 269 -14.43 -19.12 15.04
C LYS A 269 -15.69 -19.67 15.71
N ARG A 270 -16.85 -19.05 15.42
CA ARG A 270 -18.14 -19.51 15.96
C ARG A 270 -18.51 -20.93 15.55
N LEU A 271 -18.24 -21.31 14.29
CA LEU A 271 -18.51 -22.67 13.81
C LEU A 271 -17.63 -23.72 14.51
N GLN A 272 -16.37 -23.39 14.80
CA GLN A 272 -15.47 -24.26 15.55
C GLN A 272 -15.90 -24.40 17.01
N GLU A 273 -16.30 -23.30 17.66
CA GLU A 273 -16.79 -23.30 19.04
C GLU A 273 -18.07 -24.14 19.22
N LEU A 274 -18.95 -24.13 18.22
CA LEU A 274 -20.19 -24.90 18.22
C LEU A 274 -20.00 -26.38 17.81
N GLY A 275 -18.78 -26.81 17.47
CA GLY A 275 -18.52 -28.17 16.99
C GLY A 275 -19.25 -28.50 15.68
N ALA A 276 -19.37 -27.53 14.77
CA ALA A 276 -20.08 -27.72 13.51
C ALA A 276 -19.43 -28.82 12.64
N PRO A 277 -20.22 -29.52 11.79
CA PRO A 277 -19.69 -30.56 10.91
C PRO A 277 -18.52 -30.11 10.03
N ASP A 278 -17.57 -31.03 9.81
CA ASP A 278 -16.33 -30.79 9.04
C ASP A 278 -16.56 -30.18 7.66
N ILE A 279 -17.62 -30.58 6.96
CA ILE A 279 -17.95 -30.08 5.62
C ILE A 279 -18.18 -28.56 5.65
N ILE A 280 -18.90 -28.08 6.66
CA ILE A 280 -19.22 -26.65 6.83
C ILE A 280 -17.95 -25.89 7.22
N VAL A 281 -17.16 -26.45 8.14
CA VAL A 281 -15.88 -25.85 8.57
C VAL A 281 -14.90 -25.74 7.41
N ARG A 282 -14.76 -26.78 6.57
CA ARG A 282 -13.91 -26.77 5.37
C ARG A 282 -14.35 -25.72 4.37
N ASN A 283 -15.66 -25.61 4.12
CA ASN A 283 -16.18 -24.58 3.24
C ASN A 283 -15.87 -23.18 3.78
N GLU A 284 -16.03 -22.92 5.07
CA GLU A 284 -15.72 -21.61 5.65
C GLU A 284 -14.20 -21.32 5.66
N LYS A 285 -13.35 -22.32 5.93
CA LYS A 285 -11.89 -22.20 5.76
C LYS A 285 -11.51 -21.86 4.31
N ARG A 286 -12.13 -22.51 3.33
CA ARG A 286 -11.98 -22.17 1.91
C ARG A 286 -12.37 -20.72 1.67
N MET A 287 -13.57 -20.30 2.09
CA MET A 287 -14.06 -18.93 1.90
C MET A 287 -13.17 -17.87 2.58
N LEU A 288 -12.57 -18.19 3.73
CA LEU A 288 -11.58 -17.33 4.39
C LEU A 288 -10.32 -17.17 3.54
N GLN A 289 -9.78 -18.27 2.99
CA GLN A 289 -8.65 -18.21 2.05
C GLN A 289 -8.98 -17.32 0.84
N GLU A 290 -10.18 -17.44 0.24
CA GLU A 290 -10.58 -16.61 -0.89
C GLU A 290 -10.70 -15.12 -0.52
N ALA A 291 -11.19 -14.81 0.69
CA ALA A 291 -11.32 -13.44 1.15
C ALA A 291 -9.95 -12.77 1.35
N VAL A 292 -8.98 -13.51 1.87
CA VAL A 292 -7.60 -13.04 2.06
C VAL A 292 -6.87 -12.93 0.72
N ASP A 293 -7.08 -13.89 -0.19
CA ASP A 293 -6.59 -13.80 -1.57
C ASP A 293 -7.07 -12.51 -2.23
N ALA A 294 -8.36 -12.18 -2.09
CA ALA A 294 -8.94 -10.96 -2.65
C ALA A 294 -8.42 -9.67 -2.01
N LEU A 295 -8.15 -9.69 -0.69
CA LEU A 295 -7.53 -8.56 0.01
C LEU A 295 -6.12 -8.26 -0.53
N ILE A 296 -5.31 -9.31 -0.74
CA ILE A 296 -3.92 -9.16 -1.18
C ILE A 296 -3.84 -8.89 -2.69
N ASP A 297 -4.48 -9.72 -3.52
CA ASP A 297 -4.45 -9.60 -4.99
C ASP A 297 -5.74 -10.17 -5.62
N ASN A 298 -6.76 -9.32 -5.74
CA ASN A 298 -8.11 -9.67 -6.20
C ASN A 298 -8.17 -10.22 -7.63
N GLY A 299 -7.24 -9.84 -8.51
CA GLY A 299 -7.22 -10.28 -9.91
C GLY A 299 -6.53 -11.62 -10.15
N ARG A 300 -5.77 -12.12 -9.17
CA ARG A 300 -4.89 -13.29 -9.40
C ARG A 300 -5.62 -14.62 -9.30
N ARG A 301 -6.83 -14.62 -8.75
CA ARG A 301 -7.68 -15.79 -8.61
C ARG A 301 -8.95 -15.64 -9.44
N GLY A 302 -8.92 -16.18 -10.66
CA GLY A 302 -10.12 -16.32 -11.49
C GLY A 302 -10.91 -15.02 -11.61
N ARG A 303 -12.21 -15.07 -11.28
CA ARG A 303 -13.09 -13.91 -11.35
C ARG A 303 -12.87 -12.99 -10.14
N PRO A 304 -12.54 -11.71 -10.35
CA PRO A 304 -12.32 -10.77 -9.27
C PRO A 304 -13.61 -10.50 -8.50
N VAL A 305 -13.47 -10.25 -7.20
CA VAL A 305 -14.55 -9.79 -6.35
C VAL A 305 -14.95 -8.39 -6.76
N THR A 306 -16.23 -8.20 -7.07
CA THR A 306 -16.81 -6.93 -7.50
C THR A 306 -17.53 -6.21 -6.36
N GLY A 307 -17.52 -4.89 -6.43
CA GLY A 307 -18.29 -3.99 -5.59
C GLY A 307 -19.58 -3.51 -6.28
N PRO A 308 -20.22 -2.46 -5.74
CA PRO A 308 -21.35 -1.80 -6.38
C PRO A 308 -21.01 -1.37 -7.81
N GLY A 309 -21.94 -1.60 -8.75
CA GLY A 309 -21.73 -1.31 -10.17
C GLY A 309 -20.84 -2.31 -10.91
N ASN A 310 -20.68 -3.54 -10.39
CA ASN A 310 -19.89 -4.62 -11.00
C ASN A 310 -18.40 -4.30 -11.26
N ARG A 311 -17.89 -3.21 -10.70
CA ARG A 311 -16.47 -2.85 -10.78
C ARG A 311 -15.66 -3.78 -9.86
N PRO A 312 -14.50 -4.32 -10.31
CA PRO A 312 -13.61 -5.06 -9.44
C PRO A 312 -13.05 -4.15 -8.33
N LEU A 313 -13.05 -4.67 -7.10
CA LEU A 313 -12.46 -3.96 -5.96
C LEU A 313 -10.94 -3.91 -6.10
N LYS A 314 -10.33 -2.75 -5.79
CA LYS A 314 -8.87 -2.59 -5.78
C LYS A 314 -8.26 -3.24 -4.53
N SER A 315 -7.35 -4.18 -4.74
CA SER A 315 -6.60 -4.87 -3.68
C SER A 315 -5.33 -4.12 -3.23
N LEU A 316 -4.65 -4.62 -2.21
CA LEU A 316 -3.35 -4.07 -1.77
C LEU A 316 -2.31 -4.07 -2.89
N SER A 317 -2.25 -5.14 -3.69
CA SER A 317 -1.35 -5.24 -4.84
C SER A 317 -1.66 -4.19 -5.89
N ASP A 318 -2.95 -3.97 -6.19
CA ASP A 318 -3.41 -3.01 -7.21
C ASP A 318 -3.10 -1.57 -6.84
N MET A 319 -3.04 -1.25 -5.55
CA MET A 319 -2.61 0.08 -5.09
C MET A 319 -1.13 0.35 -5.38
N LEU A 320 -0.30 -0.68 -5.43
CA LEU A 320 1.14 -0.54 -5.68
C LEU A 320 1.49 -0.60 -7.17
N LYS A 321 0.85 -1.50 -7.93
CA LYS A 321 1.19 -1.77 -9.33
C LYS A 321 0.39 -0.92 -10.33
N GLY A 322 0.87 -0.86 -11.58
CA GLY A 322 0.17 -0.22 -12.70
C GLY A 322 0.45 1.28 -12.86
N LYS A 323 -0.16 1.90 -13.89
CA LYS A 323 -0.02 3.34 -14.19
C LYS A 323 -0.58 4.22 -13.07
N GLN A 324 -1.71 3.82 -12.49
CA GLN A 324 -2.34 4.50 -11.34
C GLN A 324 -1.81 4.00 -9.98
N GLY A 325 -0.78 3.15 -9.98
CA GLY A 325 -0.17 2.62 -8.75
C GLY A 325 0.73 3.66 -8.08
N ARG A 326 0.99 3.46 -6.79
CA ARG A 326 1.79 4.38 -5.96
C ARG A 326 3.16 4.71 -6.55
N PHE A 327 3.88 3.73 -7.09
CA PHE A 327 5.23 3.95 -7.63
C PHE A 327 5.23 4.94 -8.80
N ARG A 328 4.38 4.74 -9.80
CA ARG A 328 4.35 5.60 -10.99
C ARG A 328 3.64 6.91 -10.74
N GLN A 329 2.48 6.89 -10.10
CA GLN A 329 1.63 8.06 -9.99
C GLN A 329 2.01 9.01 -8.85
N ASN A 330 2.53 8.49 -7.73
CA ASN A 330 2.74 9.30 -6.51
C ASN A 330 4.20 9.47 -6.11
N LEU A 331 5.06 8.48 -6.39
CA LEU A 331 6.49 8.58 -6.08
C LEU A 331 7.24 9.32 -7.18
N LEU A 332 7.04 8.92 -8.44
CA LEU A 332 7.65 9.58 -9.61
C LEU A 332 6.85 10.80 -10.08
N GLY A 333 5.52 10.71 -10.07
CA GLY A 333 4.64 11.85 -10.30
C GLY A 333 4.30 12.55 -8.98
N LYS A 334 4.62 13.83 -8.85
CA LYS A 334 4.14 14.65 -7.73
C LYS A 334 3.57 15.94 -8.27
N ARG A 335 2.40 16.32 -7.76
CA ARG A 335 1.94 17.69 -7.89
C ARG A 335 2.80 18.53 -6.96
N VAL A 336 3.33 19.62 -7.49
CA VAL A 336 4.21 20.54 -6.77
C VAL A 336 3.48 21.86 -6.60
N ASP A 337 3.63 22.46 -5.44
CA ASP A 337 3.22 23.85 -5.19
C ASP A 337 4.17 24.79 -5.96
N TYR A 338 3.88 26.11 -5.94
CA TYR A 338 4.66 27.12 -6.67
C TYR A 338 4.79 26.82 -8.17
N SER A 339 3.67 26.38 -8.77
CA SER A 339 3.57 26.13 -10.20
C SER A 339 2.33 26.78 -10.81
N GLY A 340 2.46 27.19 -12.06
CA GLY A 340 1.41 27.83 -12.85
C GLY A 340 1.35 27.23 -14.26
N ARG A 341 0.26 27.51 -14.98
CA ARG A 341 0.15 27.15 -16.40
C ARG A 341 -0.61 28.24 -17.14
N SER A 342 -0.13 28.64 -18.31
CA SER A 342 -0.89 29.49 -19.23
C SER A 342 -0.52 29.20 -20.68
N VAL A 343 -1.31 29.78 -21.58
CA VAL A 343 -1.08 29.78 -23.03
C VAL A 343 0.18 30.60 -23.33
N ILE A 344 0.98 30.13 -24.28
CA ILE A 344 2.16 30.85 -24.76
C ILE A 344 1.83 31.76 -25.93
N VAL A 345 2.47 32.92 -25.98
CA VAL A 345 2.45 33.84 -27.12
C VAL A 345 3.86 34.28 -27.46
N VAL A 346 4.02 34.84 -28.66
CA VAL A 346 5.32 35.28 -29.15
C VAL A 346 5.76 36.55 -28.40
N GLY A 347 7.00 36.54 -27.88
CA GLY A 347 7.65 37.70 -27.28
C GLY A 347 8.93 38.06 -28.05
N PRO A 348 8.84 38.72 -29.22
CA PRO A 348 9.99 38.93 -30.10
C PRO A 348 11.02 39.93 -29.52
N GLU A 349 10.59 40.82 -28.62
CA GLU A 349 11.44 41.83 -27.98
C GLU A 349 12.24 41.30 -26.77
N LEU A 350 11.96 40.06 -26.34
CA LEU A 350 12.64 39.46 -25.19
C LEU A 350 14.08 39.09 -25.56
N LYS A 351 14.97 39.04 -24.56
CA LYS A 351 16.28 38.41 -24.74
C LYS A 351 16.16 36.89 -24.67
N LEU A 352 17.14 36.17 -25.21
CA LEU A 352 17.13 34.69 -25.24
C LEU A 352 16.98 34.04 -23.84
N HIS A 353 17.49 34.69 -22.80
CA HIS A 353 17.40 34.21 -21.41
C HIS A 353 16.15 34.71 -20.66
N GLN A 354 15.27 35.48 -21.30
CA GLN A 354 14.10 36.09 -20.66
C GLN A 354 12.79 35.42 -21.09
N CYS A 355 11.80 35.43 -20.21
CA CYS A 355 10.43 35.08 -20.53
C CYS A 355 9.46 36.13 -19.97
N GLY A 356 8.39 36.44 -20.68
CA GLY A 356 7.33 37.30 -20.16
C GLY A 356 6.39 36.52 -19.25
N LEU A 357 6.29 36.92 -17.98
CA LEU A 357 5.42 36.31 -16.99
C LEU A 357 4.27 37.25 -16.62
N PRO A 358 2.99 36.82 -16.74
CA PRO A 358 1.85 37.62 -16.34
C PRO A 358 1.92 38.08 -14.89
N LYS A 359 1.63 39.36 -14.65
CA LYS A 359 1.63 39.98 -13.30
C LYS A 359 0.80 39.20 -12.27
N GLU A 360 -0.43 38.79 -12.62
CA GLU A 360 -1.30 38.01 -11.74
C GLU A 360 -0.68 36.65 -11.36
N MET A 361 -0.06 35.97 -12.34
CA MET A 361 0.59 34.69 -12.13
C MET A 361 1.85 34.84 -11.25
N ALA A 362 2.68 35.83 -11.55
CA ALA A 362 3.88 36.12 -10.79
C ALA A 362 3.54 36.44 -9.33
N LEU A 363 2.51 37.24 -9.08
CA LEU A 363 2.10 37.59 -7.71
C LEU A 363 1.69 36.36 -6.88
N GLU A 364 1.00 35.38 -7.46
CA GLU A 364 0.63 34.16 -6.74
C GLU A 364 1.82 33.21 -6.54
N LEU A 365 2.70 33.06 -7.54
CA LEU A 365 3.90 32.22 -7.43
C LEU A 365 4.88 32.75 -6.39
N PHE A 366 5.11 34.07 -6.37
CA PHE A 366 6.08 34.72 -5.49
C PHE A 366 5.46 35.26 -4.19
N LYS A 367 4.20 34.94 -3.91
CA LYS A 367 3.43 35.46 -2.78
C LYS A 367 4.15 35.43 -1.43
N PRO A 368 4.81 34.34 -1.01
CA PRO A 368 5.52 34.33 0.27
C PRO A 368 6.73 35.28 0.32
N PHE A 369 7.43 35.43 -0.81
CA PHE A 369 8.60 36.30 -0.93
C PHE A 369 8.20 37.77 -0.87
N VAL A 370 7.12 38.13 -1.58
CA VAL A 370 6.52 39.47 -1.53
C VAL A 370 6.05 39.80 -0.10
N MET A 371 5.35 38.87 0.55
CA MET A 371 4.88 39.08 1.93
C MET A 371 6.03 39.30 2.91
N LYS A 372 7.16 38.61 2.72
CA LYS A 372 8.37 38.80 3.54
C LYS A 372 8.98 40.18 3.28
N GLN A 373 9.19 40.55 2.02
CA GLN A 373 9.77 41.85 1.64
C GLN A 373 8.94 43.05 2.10
N LEU A 374 7.60 42.95 2.07
CA LEU A 374 6.73 44.02 2.58
C LEU A 374 6.94 44.26 4.08
N VAL A 375 7.20 43.19 4.86
CA VAL A 375 7.50 43.31 6.29
C VAL A 375 8.91 43.86 6.50
N ASP A 376 9.89 43.35 5.76
CA ASP A 376 11.30 43.75 5.88
C ASP A 376 11.52 45.23 5.52
N ARG A 377 10.76 45.76 4.55
CA ARG A 377 10.77 47.19 4.16
C ARG A 377 9.97 48.09 5.12
N GLY A 378 9.33 47.52 6.15
CA GLY A 378 8.53 48.27 7.13
C GLY A 378 7.20 48.80 6.60
N LEU A 379 6.77 48.40 5.39
CA LEU A 379 5.48 48.80 4.80
C LEU A 379 4.29 48.20 5.57
N VAL A 380 4.50 47.06 6.23
CA VAL A 380 3.52 46.38 7.08
C VAL A 380 4.18 45.76 8.31
N HIS A 381 3.52 45.86 9.46
CA HIS A 381 4.08 45.34 10.72
C HIS A 381 3.91 43.82 10.91
N ASN A 382 3.03 43.16 10.15
CA ASN A 382 2.76 41.73 10.34
C ASN A 382 2.37 41.01 9.04
N ILE A 383 2.59 39.69 9.02
CA ILE A 383 2.33 38.80 7.87
C ILE A 383 0.83 38.79 7.47
N LYS A 384 -0.09 38.93 8.43
CA LYS A 384 -1.54 38.95 8.13
C LYS A 384 -1.94 40.21 7.37
N SER A 385 -1.37 41.36 7.74
CA SER A 385 -1.54 42.63 7.05
C SER A 385 -0.88 42.58 5.68
N ALA A 386 0.32 42.00 5.57
CA ALA A 386 0.98 41.75 4.29
C ALA A 386 0.08 40.91 3.35
N LYS A 387 -0.50 39.82 3.85
CA LYS A 387 -1.42 38.98 3.08
C LYS A 387 -2.63 39.77 2.56
N ARG A 388 -3.27 40.57 3.41
CA ARG A 388 -4.42 41.42 3.00
C ARG A 388 -4.02 42.48 1.98
N MET A 389 -2.81 43.03 2.09
CA MET A 389 -2.28 44.02 1.15
C MET A 389 -2.04 43.40 -0.23
N VAL A 390 -1.46 42.20 -0.27
CA VAL A 390 -1.26 41.41 -1.49
C VAL A 390 -2.59 40.99 -2.12
N GLU A 391 -3.56 40.51 -1.34
CA GLU A 391 -4.90 40.13 -1.83
C GLU A 391 -5.68 41.31 -2.44
N ARG A 392 -5.38 42.54 -2.00
CA ARG A 392 -5.98 43.78 -2.54
C ARG A 392 -5.18 44.37 -3.71
N ALA A 393 -4.07 43.75 -4.10
CA ALA A 393 -3.20 44.19 -5.20
C ALA A 393 -2.88 45.69 -5.16
N ARG A 394 -2.49 46.20 -3.98
CA ARG A 394 -2.10 47.63 -3.86
C ARG A 394 -0.87 47.94 -4.70
N THR A 395 -0.72 49.21 -5.08
CA THR A 395 0.37 49.68 -5.96
C THR A 395 1.75 49.33 -5.45
N GLU A 396 2.00 49.48 -4.15
CA GLU A 396 3.29 49.21 -3.51
C GLU A 396 3.71 47.73 -3.61
N VAL A 397 2.76 46.82 -3.84
CA VAL A 397 3.02 45.39 -3.99
C VAL A 397 3.73 45.10 -5.31
N TRP A 398 3.42 45.87 -6.37
CA TRP A 398 4.00 45.66 -7.69
C TRP A 398 5.48 46.05 -7.73
N ASP A 399 5.85 47.14 -7.05
CA ASP A 399 7.25 47.58 -6.93
C ASP A 399 8.09 46.53 -6.19
N VAL A 400 7.53 45.97 -5.11
CA VAL A 400 8.18 44.89 -4.36
C VAL A 400 8.25 43.60 -5.18
N LEU A 401 7.21 43.29 -5.95
CA LEU A 401 7.20 42.11 -6.82
C LEU A 401 8.30 42.20 -7.88
N GLU A 402 8.46 43.36 -8.53
CA GLU A 402 9.50 43.57 -9.54
C GLU A 402 10.91 43.39 -8.95
N ASP A 403 11.14 43.87 -7.73
CA ASP A 403 12.42 43.66 -7.04
C ASP A 403 12.66 42.21 -6.61
N VAL A 404 11.61 41.47 -6.23
CA VAL A 404 11.71 40.05 -5.85
C VAL A 404 12.02 39.14 -7.03
N ILE A 405 11.55 39.53 -8.21
CA ILE A 405 11.65 38.76 -9.45
C ILE A 405 13.03 38.93 -10.11
N LYS A 406 13.70 40.06 -9.88
CA LYS A 406 15.08 40.29 -10.34
C LYS A 406 16.01 39.17 -9.82
N ASP A 407 16.80 38.61 -10.73
CA ASP A 407 17.74 37.51 -10.48
C ASP A 407 17.11 36.22 -9.93
N HIS A 408 15.78 36.06 -10.05
CA HIS A 408 15.08 34.84 -9.65
C HIS A 408 14.56 34.07 -10.88
N PRO A 409 15.34 33.11 -11.42
CA PRO A 409 14.92 32.38 -12.60
C PRO A 409 13.69 31.51 -12.33
N VAL A 410 12.91 31.26 -13.38
CA VAL A 410 11.78 30.33 -13.38
C VAL A 410 12.00 29.25 -14.42
N LEU A 411 11.49 28.05 -14.16
CA LEU A 411 11.55 26.94 -15.11
C LEU A 411 10.27 26.89 -15.94
N LEU A 412 10.41 26.95 -17.26
CA LEU A 412 9.32 26.66 -18.19
C LEU A 412 9.40 25.21 -18.68
N ASN A 413 8.24 24.57 -18.81
CA ASN A 413 8.11 23.19 -19.27
C ASN A 413 6.90 23.03 -20.19
N ARG A 414 7.08 22.35 -21.33
CA ARG A 414 5.99 21.94 -22.22
C ARG A 414 5.78 20.43 -22.16
N ALA A 415 4.52 20.01 -22.01
CA ALA A 415 4.15 18.61 -22.11
C ALA A 415 3.81 18.24 -23.57
N PRO A 416 4.26 17.09 -24.10
CA PRO A 416 5.11 16.08 -23.47
C PRO A 416 6.61 16.44 -23.51
N THR A 417 7.33 16.21 -22.40
CA THR A 417 8.79 16.42 -22.33
C THR A 417 9.54 15.22 -22.90
N LEU A 418 10.02 15.33 -24.15
CA LEU A 418 10.71 14.22 -24.85
C LEU A 418 12.21 14.14 -24.55
N HIS A 419 12.84 15.26 -24.23
CA HIS A 419 14.27 15.36 -23.96
C HIS A 419 14.55 16.52 -22.98
N ARG A 420 15.79 16.61 -22.49
CA ARG A 420 16.20 17.62 -21.50
C ARG A 420 15.89 19.07 -21.88
N LEU A 421 15.91 19.42 -23.17
CA LEU A 421 15.66 20.79 -23.63
C LEU A 421 14.19 21.24 -23.51
N GLY A 422 13.27 20.32 -23.17
CA GLY A 422 11.87 20.67 -22.91
C GLY A 422 11.64 21.29 -21.53
N ILE A 423 12.72 21.50 -20.76
CA ILE A 423 12.73 22.28 -19.52
C ILE A 423 13.92 23.23 -19.58
N GLN A 424 13.67 24.54 -19.50
CA GLN A 424 14.72 25.55 -19.48
C GLN A 424 14.39 26.63 -18.44
N ALA A 425 15.43 27.27 -17.92
CA ALA A 425 15.32 28.37 -16.99
C ALA A 425 15.35 29.71 -17.73
N PHE A 426 14.51 30.65 -17.31
CA PHE A 426 14.46 32.00 -17.84
C PHE A 426 14.33 33.02 -16.72
N GLU A 427 14.82 34.23 -16.96
CA GLU A 427 14.56 35.39 -16.13
C GLU A 427 13.15 35.93 -16.44
N PRO A 428 12.24 35.94 -15.46
CA PRO A 428 10.90 36.48 -15.63
C PRO A 428 10.91 38.01 -15.80
N VAL A 429 10.27 38.49 -16.87
CA VAL A 429 9.95 39.90 -17.10
C VAL A 429 8.44 40.06 -16.92
N LEU A 430 8.01 41.00 -16.07
CA LEU A 430 6.58 41.23 -15.83
C LEU A 430 5.91 41.78 -17.09
N VAL A 431 4.87 41.08 -17.56
CA VAL A 431 4.06 41.51 -18.71
C VAL A 431 2.59 41.66 -18.32
N GLU A 432 1.92 42.56 -19.04
CA GLU A 432 0.46 42.71 -18.95
C GLU A 432 -0.26 41.56 -19.67
N GLY A 433 -1.49 41.29 -19.25
CA GLY A 433 -2.31 40.20 -19.78
C GLY A 433 -2.13 38.89 -19.02
N ARG A 434 -2.50 37.77 -19.66
CA ARG A 434 -2.56 36.44 -19.02
C ARG A 434 -1.70 35.36 -19.70
N ALA A 435 -1.08 35.68 -20.83
CA ALA A 435 -0.28 34.73 -21.59
C ALA A 435 1.21 34.82 -21.25
N ILE A 436 1.91 33.69 -21.27
CA ILE A 436 3.36 33.64 -21.10
C ILE A 436 4.00 34.01 -22.43
N GLN A 437 4.95 34.93 -22.42
CA GLN A 437 5.70 35.29 -23.63
C GLN A 437 7.01 34.52 -23.67
N ILE A 438 7.33 33.89 -24.81
CA ILE A 438 8.60 33.19 -24.99
C ILE A 438 9.34 33.69 -26.23
N HIS A 439 10.66 33.58 -26.18
CA HIS A 439 11.52 33.94 -27.29
C HIS A 439 11.34 32.97 -28.49
N PRO A 440 11.17 33.44 -29.73
CA PRO A 440 10.92 32.56 -30.88
C PRO A 440 11.98 31.46 -31.10
N LEU A 441 13.25 31.75 -30.83
CA LEU A 441 14.34 30.78 -31.00
C LEU A 441 14.26 29.57 -30.06
N VAL A 442 13.59 29.67 -28.91
CA VAL A 442 13.46 28.54 -27.98
C VAL A 442 12.31 27.61 -28.36
N CYS A 443 11.39 28.03 -29.25
CA CYS A 443 10.24 27.23 -29.67
C CYS A 443 10.65 25.89 -30.30
N SER A 444 11.76 25.87 -31.06
CA SER A 444 12.29 24.64 -31.67
C SER A 444 12.68 23.60 -30.61
N ALA A 445 13.30 24.05 -29.51
CA ALA A 445 13.68 23.20 -28.40
C ALA A 445 12.44 22.68 -27.64
N TYR A 446 11.40 23.49 -27.47
CA TYR A 446 10.15 23.04 -26.86
C TYR A 446 9.24 22.24 -27.81
N ASN A 447 9.59 22.20 -29.09
CA ASN A 447 8.73 21.74 -30.18
C ASN A 447 7.34 22.41 -30.12
N ALA A 448 7.32 23.72 -29.83
CA ALA A 448 6.13 24.50 -29.55
C ALA A 448 5.81 25.47 -30.70
N ASP A 449 4.53 25.74 -30.90
CA ASP A 449 4.01 26.81 -31.75
C ASP A 449 3.03 27.69 -30.96
N PHE A 450 2.37 28.63 -31.63
CA PHE A 450 1.52 29.64 -30.99
C PHE A 450 0.03 29.47 -31.34
N ASP A 451 -0.41 28.24 -31.60
CA ASP A 451 -1.80 27.92 -31.99
C ASP A 451 -2.74 27.64 -30.80
N GLY A 452 -2.22 27.72 -29.57
CA GLY A 452 -2.95 27.39 -28.34
C GLY A 452 -2.14 26.56 -27.34
N ASP A 453 -0.89 26.22 -27.67
CA ASP A 453 0.05 25.56 -26.78
C ASP A 453 0.13 26.22 -25.39
N GLN A 454 0.35 25.39 -24.37
CA GLN A 454 0.45 25.82 -22.98
C GLN A 454 1.76 25.35 -22.37
N MET A 455 2.36 26.22 -21.54
CA MET A 455 3.53 25.89 -20.75
C MET A 455 3.22 25.95 -19.27
N ALA A 456 3.83 25.04 -18.51
CA ALA A 456 3.89 25.12 -17.06
C ALA A 456 5.11 25.93 -16.63
N VAL A 457 4.94 26.75 -15.60
CA VAL A 457 6.01 27.49 -14.93
C VAL A 457 6.21 26.94 -13.52
N HIS A 458 7.45 26.84 -13.08
CA HIS A 458 7.84 26.44 -11.73
C HIS A 458 8.86 27.43 -11.16
N VAL A 459 8.71 27.78 -9.88
CA VAL A 459 9.61 28.66 -9.12
C VAL A 459 10.49 27.85 -8.18
#